data_AF-A0AAE4K5B2-F1
#
_entry.id   AF-A0AAE4K5B2-F1
#
_cell.length_a   1.000
_cell.length_b   1.000
_cell.length_c   1.000
_cell.angle_alpha   90.00
_cell.angle_beta   90.00
_cell.angle_gamma   90.00
#
_symmetry.space_group_name_H-M   'P 1'
#
loop_
_entity.id
_entity.type
_entity.pdbx_description
1 polymer ?
#
loop_
_entity_poly.entity_id
_entity_poly.type
_entity_poly.pdbx_seq_one_letter_code
_entity_poly.pdbx_strand_id
1 'polypeptide(L)'
;MYFIGLTQQAATGGLARLNQGNGAVLPASHVYPGRHSFREFIAPIERRLQADPGVDRFSVQSVLGRYGISQELSVGLEVWAQAHFNTPAFVEVVFRQAEAAQQLDAFVARTLEPDEWTDNARPGLTVLFEHPVRIGQLAPLRKAVLEFPGDGWPIDGFTTIPAPGHGVAMVRGLRYVFLPEISVRWDGALRERLSTSLIEIEIILIDQATKIGRLSRRLTQLPNVERAYLNWFDVIVGGQENYGTLIERLHAQGSLASPALPSMARTPFSEMIGLTSSAVLQERLAIVSDTAAPDMS
;
A
#
# COMPACT_ATOMS: atom_id res chain seq x y z
N MET A 1 -12.36 6.34 -0.47
CA MET A 1 -12.09 5.11 0.32
C MET A 1 -10.60 5.06 0.64
N TYR A 2 -10.21 4.82 1.90
CA TYR A 2 -8.80 4.66 2.29
C TYR A 2 -8.41 3.20 2.42
N PHE A 3 -7.14 2.91 2.20
CA PHE A 3 -6.50 1.62 2.35
C PHE A 3 -5.08 1.78 2.91
N ILE A 4 -4.60 0.79 3.65
CA ILE A 4 -3.23 0.76 4.18
C ILE A 4 -2.53 -0.46 3.60
N GLY A 5 -1.34 -0.28 3.06
CA GLY A 5 -0.42 -1.40 2.88
C GLY A 5 0.78 -1.25 3.82
N LEU A 6 1.14 -2.34 4.45
CA LEU A 6 2.29 -2.41 5.35
C LEU A 6 3.30 -3.37 4.72
N THR A 7 4.56 -2.98 4.61
CA THR A 7 5.61 -3.77 3.96
C THR A 7 6.79 -4.04 4.90
N GLN A 8 7.25 -5.30 4.92
CA GLN A 8 8.49 -5.84 5.52
C GLN A 8 8.90 -5.35 6.91
N GLN A 9 9.01 -6.24 7.88
CA GLN A 9 9.69 -5.95 9.15
C GLN A 9 11.21 -6.09 9.01
N ALA A 10 11.98 -5.22 9.67
CA ALA A 10 13.44 -5.24 9.67
C ALA A 10 14.09 -6.40 10.48
N ALA A 11 13.30 -7.30 11.06
CA ALA A 11 13.82 -8.43 11.83
C ALA A 11 13.44 -9.77 11.16
N THR A 12 14.39 -10.34 10.42
CA THR A 12 14.46 -11.78 10.09
C THR A 12 13.17 -12.43 9.56
N GLY A 13 13.02 -12.48 8.22
CA GLY A 13 12.26 -13.54 7.57
C GLY A 13 10.74 -13.54 7.77
N GLY A 14 10.05 -12.57 7.17
CA GLY A 14 8.60 -12.62 6.90
C GLY A 14 8.24 -13.67 5.84
N LEU A 15 8.60 -14.93 6.06
CA LEU A 15 8.13 -16.08 5.27
C LEU A 15 6.95 -16.74 5.97
N ALA A 16 5.75 -16.19 5.83
CA ALA A 16 4.57 -17.04 5.84
C ALA A 16 4.50 -17.74 4.47
N ARG A 17 5.33 -18.77 4.26
CA ARG A 17 5.24 -19.64 3.07
C ARG A 17 3.85 -20.31 3.05
N LEU A 18 2.90 -19.77 2.30
CA LEU A 18 1.70 -20.53 1.87
C LEU A 18 2.05 -21.31 0.58
N ASN A 19 2.97 -22.26 0.82
CA ASN A 19 3.45 -23.46 0.11
C ASN A 19 3.31 -23.62 -1.42
N GLN A 20 4.45 -23.87 -2.10
CA GLN A 20 4.69 -25.03 -2.97
C GLN A 20 6.19 -25.40 -2.95
N GLY A 21 6.58 -26.49 -2.27
CA GLY A 21 7.69 -27.30 -2.80
C GLY A 21 8.48 -28.21 -1.87
N ASN A 22 8.99 -27.80 -0.70
CA ASN A 22 9.83 -28.67 0.20
C ASN A 22 10.31 -28.01 1.52
N GLY A 23 9.62 -27.01 2.08
CA GLY A 23 10.10 -26.32 3.29
C GLY A 23 9.03 -26.14 4.36
N ALA A 24 9.43 -26.30 5.63
CA ALA A 24 8.56 -26.19 6.80
C ALA A 24 7.79 -24.86 6.86
N VAL A 25 6.53 -24.93 7.30
CA VAL A 25 5.64 -23.78 7.52
C VAL A 25 6.07 -23.06 8.80
N LEU A 26 6.37 -21.76 8.72
CA LEU A 26 6.60 -20.95 9.90
C LEU A 26 5.25 -20.58 10.54
N PRO A 27 5.07 -20.79 11.86
CA PRO A 27 3.90 -20.31 12.58
C PRO A 27 3.78 -18.79 12.46
N ALA A 28 2.56 -18.25 12.41
CA ALA A 28 2.33 -16.79 12.43
C ALA A 28 3.02 -16.10 13.63
N SER A 29 3.24 -16.82 14.73
CA SER A 29 3.99 -16.34 15.90
C SER A 29 5.48 -16.10 15.66
N HIS A 30 6.06 -16.54 14.54
CA HIS A 30 7.43 -16.23 14.12
C HIS A 30 7.50 -15.08 13.10
N VAL A 31 6.35 -14.65 12.57
CA VAL A 31 6.23 -13.44 11.72
C VAL A 31 6.10 -12.18 12.59
N TYR A 32 5.83 -12.34 13.88
CA TYR A 32 5.86 -11.28 14.88
C TYR A 32 7.00 -11.56 15.87
N PRO A 33 8.23 -11.06 15.63
CA PRO A 33 9.27 -11.11 16.65
C PRO A 33 8.91 -10.07 17.72
N GLY A 34 8.11 -10.50 18.69
CA GLY A 34 7.56 -9.63 19.72
C GLY A 34 6.06 -9.78 19.80
N ARG A 35 5.56 -10.12 20.98
CA ARG A 35 4.14 -10.30 21.27
C ARG A 35 3.41 -8.94 21.19
N HIS A 36 3.04 -8.54 19.98
CA HIS A 36 1.89 -7.66 19.77
C HIS A 36 0.92 -8.41 18.87
N SER A 37 -0.21 -8.85 19.43
CA SER A 37 -1.27 -9.46 18.63
C SER A 37 -1.67 -8.48 17.50
N PHE A 38 -2.07 -8.97 16.33
CA PHE A 38 -2.64 -8.12 15.25
C PHE A 38 -3.65 -7.10 15.81
N ARG A 39 -4.43 -7.53 16.82
CA ARG A 39 -5.36 -6.71 17.59
C ARG A 39 -4.70 -5.54 18.32
N GLU A 40 -3.55 -5.74 18.97
CA GLU A 40 -2.79 -4.66 19.60
C GLU A 40 -2.25 -3.66 18.59
N PHE A 41 -1.75 -4.14 17.44
CA PHE A 41 -1.28 -3.26 16.35
C PHE A 41 -2.40 -2.38 15.80
N ILE A 42 -3.60 -2.94 15.57
CA ILE A 42 -4.73 -2.16 15.01
C ILE A 42 -5.48 -1.35 16.06
N ALA A 43 -5.42 -1.67 17.34
CA ALA A 43 -6.24 -1.02 18.37
C ALA A 43 -6.06 0.52 18.44
N PRO A 44 -4.85 1.09 18.30
CA PRO A 44 -4.69 2.54 18.18
C PRO A 44 -5.36 3.13 16.93
N ILE A 45 -5.28 2.43 15.80
CA ILE A 45 -5.89 2.84 14.53
C ILE A 45 -7.43 2.81 14.65
N GLU A 46 -7.99 1.73 15.19
CA GLU A 46 -9.44 1.59 15.41
C GLU A 46 -9.96 2.66 16.36
N ARG A 47 -9.28 2.90 17.49
CA ARG A 47 -9.67 3.96 18.44
C ARG A 47 -9.68 5.34 17.78
N ARG A 48 -8.68 5.63 16.95
CA ARG A 48 -8.60 6.90 16.22
C ARG A 48 -9.77 7.07 15.25
N LEU A 49 -10.13 6.03 14.52
CA LEU A 49 -11.26 6.04 13.59
C LEU A 49 -12.62 6.13 14.32
N GLN A 50 -12.78 5.42 15.44
CA GLN A 50 -14.00 5.48 16.27
C GLN A 50 -14.22 6.85 16.91
N ALA A 51 -13.13 7.53 17.29
CA ALA A 51 -13.19 8.84 17.92
C ALA A 51 -13.36 10.00 16.92
N ASP A 52 -13.18 9.76 15.62
CA ASP A 52 -13.28 10.78 14.60
C ASP A 52 -14.73 10.97 14.14
N PRO A 53 -15.37 12.13 14.38
CA PRO A 53 -16.75 12.36 13.97
C PRO A 53 -16.92 12.42 12.45
N GLY A 54 -15.83 12.48 11.67
CA GLY A 54 -15.83 12.42 10.21
C GLY A 54 -15.81 11.00 9.65
N VAL A 55 -15.79 9.96 10.46
CA VAL A 55 -15.82 8.57 9.99
C VAL A 55 -17.26 8.03 10.06
N ASP A 56 -17.85 7.70 8.90
CA ASP A 56 -19.18 7.09 8.82
C ASP A 56 -19.15 5.63 9.25
N ARG A 57 -18.15 4.91 8.72
CA ARG A 57 -17.89 3.50 9.00
C ARG A 57 -16.49 3.15 8.55
N PHE A 58 -15.94 2.11 9.17
CA PHE A 58 -14.68 1.51 8.74
C PHE A 58 -14.72 0.00 8.91
N SER A 59 -13.86 -0.69 8.20
CA SER A 59 -13.64 -2.13 8.31
C SER A 59 -12.15 -2.39 8.41
N VAL A 60 -11.72 -3.07 9.48
CA VAL A 60 -10.33 -3.49 9.67
C VAL A 60 -10.31 -5.01 9.78
N GLN A 61 -9.43 -5.63 9.02
CA GLN A 61 -9.18 -7.06 9.15
C GLN A 61 -7.77 -7.42 8.68
N SER A 62 -7.31 -8.57 9.12
CA SER A 62 -6.06 -9.11 8.63
C SER A 62 -6.23 -9.54 7.18
N VAL A 63 -5.25 -9.19 6.34
CA VAL A 63 -5.18 -9.55 4.92
C VAL A 63 -3.80 -10.09 4.61
N LEU A 64 -3.64 -10.72 3.45
CA LEU A 64 -2.34 -11.18 2.99
C LEU A 64 -1.80 -10.23 1.92
N GLY A 65 -0.64 -9.67 2.21
CA GLY A 65 0.22 -8.98 1.27
C GLY A 65 1.19 -9.96 0.63
N ARG A 66 1.49 -9.80 -0.64
CA ARG A 66 2.64 -10.40 -1.31
C ARG A 66 3.47 -9.26 -1.86
N TYR A 67 4.77 -9.27 -1.60
CA TYR A 67 5.72 -8.28 -2.12
C TYR A 67 6.96 -9.05 -2.59
N GLY A 68 7.09 -9.22 -3.91
CA GLY A 68 8.08 -10.10 -4.52
C GLY A 68 7.83 -11.59 -4.23
N ILE A 69 8.80 -12.26 -3.60
CA ILE A 69 8.70 -13.69 -3.24
C ILE A 69 8.03 -13.93 -1.88
N SER A 70 7.96 -12.90 -1.03
CA SER A 70 7.47 -13.00 0.35
C SER A 70 5.95 -12.80 0.42
N GLN A 71 5.31 -13.52 1.35
CA GLN A 71 3.92 -13.31 1.73
C GLN A 71 3.86 -12.95 3.21
N GLU A 72 3.10 -11.90 3.51
CA GLU A 72 3.09 -11.24 4.81
C GLU A 72 1.65 -10.95 5.24
N LEU A 73 1.41 -10.93 6.54
CA LEU A 73 0.15 -10.41 7.08
C LEU A 73 0.19 -8.89 7.03
N SER A 74 -0.82 -8.28 6.41
CA SER A 74 -0.99 -6.84 6.31
C SER A 74 -2.33 -6.42 6.92
N VAL A 75 -2.60 -5.12 6.98
CA VAL A 75 -3.87 -4.56 7.47
C VAL A 75 -4.77 -4.20 6.30
N GLY A 76 -5.88 -4.92 6.14
CA GLY A 76 -6.94 -4.55 5.22
C GLY A 76 -7.86 -3.56 5.89
N LEU A 77 -7.61 -2.27 5.67
CA LEU A 77 -8.46 -1.19 6.13
C LEU A 77 -9.28 -0.63 4.97
N GLU A 78 -10.58 -0.46 5.18
CA GLU A 78 -11.45 0.37 4.33
C GLU A 78 -12.14 1.42 5.21
N VAL A 79 -11.98 2.71 4.89
CA VAL A 79 -12.63 3.82 5.59
C VAL A 79 -13.57 4.57 4.66
N TRP A 80 -14.80 4.78 5.12
CA TRP A 80 -15.78 5.70 4.54
C TRP A 80 -15.88 6.91 5.46
N ALA A 81 -15.54 8.07 4.91
CA ALA A 81 -15.31 9.28 5.65
C ALA A 81 -16.01 10.47 4.98
N GLN A 82 -16.51 11.38 5.81
CA GLN A 82 -17.07 12.66 5.43
C GLN A 82 -15.98 13.72 5.29
N ALA A 83 -16.38 14.92 4.84
CA ALA A 83 -15.48 16.03 4.57
C ALA A 83 -14.54 16.37 5.75
N HIS A 84 -15.06 16.41 6.98
CA HIS A 84 -14.31 16.80 8.18
C HIS A 84 -13.48 15.69 8.81
N PHE A 85 -13.29 14.55 8.14
CA PHE A 85 -12.38 13.51 8.61
C PHE A 85 -10.95 14.04 8.74
N ASN A 86 -10.36 13.91 9.93
CA ASN A 86 -8.99 14.37 10.16
C ASN A 86 -7.98 13.30 9.71
N THR A 87 -7.78 13.29 8.38
CA THR A 87 -6.84 12.41 7.68
C THR A 87 -5.42 12.49 8.22
N PRO A 88 -4.80 13.67 8.45
CA PRO A 88 -3.42 13.74 8.95
C PRO A 88 -3.23 12.99 10.27
N ALA A 89 -4.12 13.21 11.25
CA ALA A 89 -4.03 12.53 12.54
C ALA A 89 -4.34 11.02 12.43
N PHE A 90 -5.10 10.59 11.42
CA PHE A 90 -5.27 9.16 11.13
C PHE A 90 -3.98 8.55 10.55
N VAL A 91 -3.39 9.18 9.53
CA VAL A 91 -2.15 8.69 8.90
C VAL A 91 -0.97 8.72 9.88
N GLU A 92 -0.90 9.73 10.75
CA GLU A 92 0.10 9.80 11.82
C GLU A 92 0.06 8.53 12.69
N VAL A 93 -1.13 8.12 13.13
CA VAL A 93 -1.29 6.91 13.95
C VAL A 93 -0.83 5.67 13.19
N VAL A 94 -1.11 5.56 11.89
CA VAL A 94 -0.65 4.45 11.05
C VAL A 94 0.88 4.39 11.03
N PHE A 95 1.56 5.51 10.76
CA PHE A 95 3.02 5.52 10.71
C PHE A 95 3.68 5.34 12.07
N ARG A 96 3.10 5.82 13.17
CA ARG A 96 3.56 5.48 14.52
C ARG A 96 3.48 3.98 14.81
N GLN A 97 2.42 3.30 14.34
CA GLN A 97 2.33 1.85 14.48
C GLN A 97 3.36 1.12 13.61
N ALA A 98 3.57 1.58 12.36
CA ALA A 98 4.58 1.02 11.47
C ALA A 98 6.00 1.18 12.03
N GLU A 99 6.34 2.36 12.56
CA GLU A 99 7.62 2.66 13.22
C GLU A 99 7.82 1.79 14.47
N ALA A 100 6.84 1.71 15.36
CA ALA A 100 6.90 0.88 16.56
C ALA A 100 7.04 -0.62 16.24
N ALA A 101 6.49 -1.05 15.10
CA ALA A 101 6.62 -2.41 14.58
C ALA A 101 7.87 -2.63 13.71
N GLN A 102 8.77 -1.63 13.61
CA GLN A 102 10.01 -1.68 12.84
C GLN A 102 9.81 -2.11 11.38
N GLN A 103 8.75 -1.60 10.74
CA GLN A 103 8.48 -1.86 9.33
C GLN A 103 9.42 -1.04 8.45
N LEU A 104 10.04 -1.66 7.45
CA LEU A 104 10.89 -1.01 6.46
C LEU A 104 10.12 0.09 5.73
N ASP A 105 8.92 -0.22 5.24
CA ASP A 105 8.06 0.76 4.59
C ASP A 105 6.58 0.51 4.94
N ALA A 106 5.77 1.57 4.94
CA ALA A 106 4.33 1.52 5.09
C ALA A 106 3.71 2.61 4.23
N PHE A 107 2.47 2.41 3.79
CA PHE A 107 1.76 3.42 3.02
C PHE A 107 0.29 3.50 3.37
N VAL A 108 -0.26 4.69 3.19
CA VAL A 108 -1.70 4.93 3.20
C VAL A 108 -2.11 5.42 1.82
N ALA A 109 -3.10 4.77 1.23
CA ALA A 109 -3.62 5.07 -0.09
C ALA A 109 -5.10 5.48 0.00
N ARG A 110 -5.47 6.58 -0.65
CA ARG A 110 -6.84 7.01 -0.83
C ARG A 110 -7.23 6.80 -2.28
N THR A 111 -8.27 6.02 -2.54
CA THR A 111 -8.83 5.90 -3.88
C THR A 111 -9.35 7.26 -4.35
N LEU A 112 -8.95 7.66 -5.55
CA LEU A 112 -9.43 8.85 -6.23
C LEU A 112 -10.71 8.55 -6.99
N GLU A 113 -11.66 9.48 -6.96
CA GLU A 113 -12.85 9.42 -7.80
C GLU A 113 -12.50 9.64 -9.29
N PRO A 114 -13.36 9.23 -10.26
CA PRO A 114 -13.03 9.30 -11.69
C PRO A 114 -12.72 10.71 -12.22
N ASP A 115 -13.26 11.75 -11.58
CA ASP A 115 -13.06 13.17 -11.88
C ASP A 115 -12.04 13.85 -10.95
N GLU A 116 -11.39 13.07 -10.07
CA GLU A 116 -10.40 13.56 -9.12
C GLU A 116 -8.97 13.20 -9.57
N TRP A 117 -8.07 14.17 -9.46
CA TRP A 117 -6.65 13.98 -9.76
C TRP A 117 -5.77 14.67 -8.72
N THR A 118 -4.65 14.04 -8.40
CA THR A 118 -3.62 14.60 -7.51
C THR A 118 -2.26 14.44 -8.17
N ASP A 119 -1.33 15.35 -7.94
CA ASP A 119 0.06 15.22 -8.40
C ASP A 119 0.73 13.92 -7.89
N ASN A 120 0.25 13.43 -6.76
CA ASN A 120 0.71 12.23 -6.07
C ASN A 120 -0.10 10.95 -6.43
N ALA A 121 -0.82 10.98 -7.55
CA ALA A 121 -1.61 9.84 -8.00
C ALA A 121 -0.71 8.66 -8.42
N ARG A 122 -1.05 7.45 -7.97
CA ARG A 122 -0.40 6.19 -8.30
C ARG A 122 -1.40 5.24 -8.94
N PRO A 123 -1.06 4.61 -10.08
CA PRO A 123 -1.95 3.68 -10.73
C PRO A 123 -1.97 2.35 -9.97
N GLY A 124 -3.13 1.73 -9.90
CA GLY A 124 -3.32 0.43 -9.28
C GLY A 124 -4.30 -0.44 -10.05
N LEU A 125 -4.20 -1.74 -9.78
CA LEU A 125 -5.08 -2.76 -10.33
C LEU A 125 -5.98 -3.26 -9.21
N THR A 126 -7.29 -3.20 -9.41
CA THR A 126 -8.25 -3.91 -8.56
C THR A 126 -8.90 -5.02 -9.35
N VAL A 127 -8.92 -6.23 -8.77
CA VAL A 127 -9.60 -7.42 -9.30
C VAL A 127 -10.61 -7.88 -8.25
N LEU A 128 -11.86 -8.07 -8.64
CA LEU A 128 -12.94 -8.58 -7.81
C LEU A 128 -13.45 -9.90 -8.40
N PHE A 129 -13.74 -10.86 -7.53
CA PHE A 129 -14.24 -12.17 -7.91
C PHE A 129 -15.76 -12.24 -7.76
N GLU A 130 -16.42 -12.98 -8.66
CA GLU A 130 -17.87 -13.19 -8.61
C GLU A 130 -18.30 -13.88 -7.31
N HIS A 131 -17.45 -14.79 -6.83
CA HIS A 131 -17.61 -15.50 -5.56
C HIS A 131 -16.29 -15.47 -4.78
N PRO A 132 -16.33 -15.49 -3.44
CA PRO A 132 -15.12 -15.59 -2.63
C PRO A 132 -14.24 -16.78 -3.06
N VAL A 133 -12.96 -16.52 -3.28
CA VAL A 133 -11.97 -17.52 -3.73
C VAL A 133 -11.03 -17.86 -2.57
N ARG A 134 -10.61 -19.13 -2.46
CA ARG A 134 -9.58 -19.51 -1.49
C ARG A 134 -8.24 -18.93 -1.90
N ILE A 135 -7.48 -18.39 -0.96
CA ILE A 135 -6.19 -17.76 -1.29
C ILE A 135 -5.22 -18.70 -2.02
N GLY A 136 -5.23 -20.00 -1.69
CA GLY A 136 -4.40 -21.00 -2.37
C GLY A 136 -4.74 -21.21 -3.86
N GLN A 137 -5.95 -20.82 -4.29
CA GLN A 137 -6.42 -20.92 -5.67
C GLN A 137 -6.03 -19.70 -6.52
N LEU A 138 -5.37 -18.69 -5.96
CA LEU A 138 -4.97 -17.49 -6.69
C LEU A 138 -3.74 -17.70 -7.60
N ALA A 139 -3.08 -18.86 -7.55
CA ALA A 139 -1.87 -19.11 -8.33
C ALA A 139 -2.01 -18.83 -9.84
N PRO A 140 -3.08 -19.26 -10.53
CA PRO A 140 -3.26 -18.97 -11.96
C PRO A 140 -3.42 -17.46 -12.24
N LEU A 141 -4.19 -16.75 -11.41
CA LEU A 141 -4.36 -15.32 -11.54
C LEU A 141 -3.05 -14.57 -11.32
N ARG A 142 -2.31 -14.94 -10.27
CA ARG A 142 -0.97 -14.35 -9.99
C ARG A 142 -0.02 -14.56 -11.15
N LYS A 143 0.01 -15.78 -11.71
CA LYS A 143 0.82 -16.09 -12.90
C LYS A 143 0.42 -15.20 -14.08
N ALA A 144 -0.88 -15.07 -14.35
CA ALA A 144 -1.39 -14.25 -15.44
C ALA A 144 -1.02 -12.76 -15.29
N VAL A 145 -0.93 -12.25 -14.06
CA VAL A 145 -0.50 -10.86 -13.81
C VAL A 145 1.02 -10.72 -13.93
N LEU A 146 1.79 -11.61 -13.30
CA LEU A 146 3.26 -11.57 -13.29
C LEU A 146 3.84 -11.70 -14.71
N GLU A 147 3.26 -12.58 -15.52
CA GLU A 147 3.72 -12.86 -16.88
C GLU A 147 3.10 -11.90 -17.93
N PHE A 148 2.32 -10.91 -17.52
CA PHE A 148 1.66 -10.02 -18.46
C PHE A 148 2.69 -9.15 -19.19
N PRO A 149 2.78 -9.25 -20.52
CA PRO A 149 3.75 -8.50 -21.30
C PRO A 149 3.36 -7.02 -21.40
N GLY A 150 4.35 -6.15 -21.50
CA GLY A 150 4.15 -4.73 -21.79
C GLY A 150 5.18 -3.85 -21.11
N ASP A 151 5.31 -2.64 -21.66
CA ASP A 151 6.14 -1.57 -21.10
C ASP A 151 5.60 -1.18 -19.71
N GLY A 152 6.49 -1.11 -18.73
CA GLY A 152 6.15 -0.90 -17.32
C GLY A 152 6.72 -1.97 -16.39
N TRP A 153 6.76 -1.68 -15.10
CA TRP A 153 7.40 -2.51 -14.09
C TRP A 153 6.64 -3.83 -13.88
N PRO A 154 7.34 -4.89 -13.42
CA PRO A 154 6.69 -6.10 -12.95
C PRO A 154 5.59 -5.77 -11.94
N ILE A 155 4.44 -6.44 -12.06
CA ILE A 155 3.35 -6.34 -11.08
C ILE A 155 3.51 -7.52 -10.12
N ASP A 156 4.35 -7.34 -9.11
CA ASP A 156 4.80 -8.39 -8.19
C ASP A 156 4.35 -8.18 -6.73
N GLY A 157 3.49 -7.18 -6.52
CA GLY A 157 2.88 -6.85 -5.25
C GLY A 157 1.35 -7.01 -5.27
N PHE A 158 0.73 -7.63 -4.26
CA PHE A 158 -0.73 -7.58 -4.09
C PHE A 158 -1.12 -7.61 -2.63
N THR A 159 -2.20 -6.92 -2.30
CA THR A 159 -2.94 -7.14 -1.06
C THR A 159 -4.29 -7.79 -1.37
N THR A 160 -4.66 -8.81 -0.61
CA THR A 160 -5.96 -9.45 -0.75
C THR A 160 -7.07 -8.52 -0.28
N ILE A 161 -8.17 -8.48 -1.04
CA ILE A 161 -9.43 -7.91 -0.58
C ILE A 161 -10.20 -9.04 0.11
N PRO A 162 -10.42 -8.96 1.42
CA PRO A 162 -11.01 -10.02 2.22
C PRO A 162 -12.51 -10.17 1.96
N ALA A 163 -13.02 -11.40 2.05
CA ALA A 163 -14.45 -11.67 1.93
C ALA A 163 -15.18 -11.41 3.27
N PRO A 164 -16.33 -10.71 3.30
CA PRO A 164 -17.05 -10.43 4.55
C PRO A 164 -17.40 -11.70 5.31
N GLY A 165 -17.19 -11.70 6.63
CA GLY A 165 -17.49 -12.86 7.49
C GLY A 165 -16.52 -14.03 7.36
N HIS A 166 -15.48 -13.91 6.53
CA HIS A 166 -14.43 -14.89 6.39
C HIS A 166 -13.08 -14.32 6.82
N GLY A 167 -12.24 -15.13 7.47
CA GLY A 167 -10.85 -14.76 7.76
C GLY A 167 -9.98 -14.73 6.49
N VAL A 168 -8.65 -14.63 6.67
CA VAL A 168 -7.64 -14.54 5.59
C VAL A 168 -7.67 -15.67 4.54
N ALA A 169 -8.41 -16.75 4.79
CA ALA A 169 -8.50 -17.91 3.90
C ALA A 169 -9.31 -17.64 2.63
N MET A 170 -10.32 -16.75 2.69
CA MET A 170 -11.22 -16.43 1.59
C MET A 170 -11.10 -14.96 1.23
N VAL A 171 -10.98 -14.70 -0.07
CA VAL A 171 -10.79 -13.35 -0.59
C VAL A 171 -11.87 -13.05 -1.63
N ARG A 172 -12.37 -11.82 -1.62
CA ARG A 172 -13.28 -11.30 -2.65
C ARG A 172 -12.54 -10.63 -3.81
N GLY A 173 -11.23 -10.44 -3.68
CA GLY A 173 -10.45 -9.78 -4.71
C GLY A 173 -8.98 -9.61 -4.36
N LEU A 174 -8.28 -8.90 -5.24
CA LEU A 174 -6.89 -8.49 -5.11
C LEU A 174 -6.75 -7.00 -5.46
N ARG A 175 -5.81 -6.33 -4.80
CA ARG A 175 -5.46 -4.95 -5.08
C ARG A 175 -3.95 -4.81 -5.20
N TYR A 176 -3.50 -4.12 -6.23
CA TYR A 176 -2.13 -3.69 -6.42
C TYR A 176 -2.11 -2.17 -6.53
N VAL A 177 -1.10 -1.54 -5.95
CA VAL A 177 -0.80 -0.13 -6.13
C VAL A 177 0.67 -0.06 -6.50
N PHE A 178 0.99 0.59 -7.61
CA PHE A 178 2.39 0.78 -7.99
C PHE A 178 3.00 1.90 -7.15
N LEU A 179 4.03 1.56 -6.38
CA LEU A 179 4.69 2.45 -5.42
C LEU A 179 6.18 2.55 -5.75
N PRO A 180 6.56 3.42 -6.70
CA PRO A 180 7.96 3.60 -7.07
C PRO A 180 8.82 4.00 -5.86
N GLU A 181 8.26 4.68 -4.87
CA GLU A 181 8.92 5.08 -3.62
C GLU A 181 9.42 3.90 -2.79
N ILE A 182 8.73 2.75 -2.88
CA ILE A 182 9.15 1.50 -2.23
C ILE A 182 10.04 0.70 -3.18
N SER A 183 9.68 0.64 -4.47
CA SER A 183 10.40 -0.15 -5.46
C SER A 183 11.84 0.28 -5.67
N VAL A 184 12.15 1.57 -5.58
CA VAL A 184 13.54 2.10 -5.72
C VAL A 184 14.52 1.54 -4.69
N ARG A 185 14.05 1.01 -3.57
CA ARG A 185 14.90 0.35 -2.57
C ARG A 185 15.54 -0.93 -3.13
N TRP A 186 14.82 -1.65 -3.98
CA TRP A 186 15.20 -2.98 -4.47
C TRP A 186 15.54 -3.01 -5.96
N ASP A 187 15.06 -2.03 -6.72
CA ASP A 187 15.28 -1.90 -8.16
C ASP A 187 16.27 -0.77 -8.46
N GLY A 188 17.53 -1.14 -8.66
CA GLY A 188 18.61 -0.20 -9.00
C GLY A 188 18.41 0.50 -10.34
N ALA A 189 17.80 -0.16 -11.34
CA ALA A 189 17.55 0.43 -12.64
C ALA A 189 16.43 1.47 -12.58
N LEU A 190 15.37 1.20 -11.80
CA LEU A 190 14.34 2.19 -11.50
C LEU A 190 14.93 3.39 -10.76
N ARG A 191 15.78 3.14 -9.76
CA ARG A 191 16.46 4.21 -9.00
C ARG A 191 17.29 5.09 -9.92
N GLU A 192 18.10 4.51 -10.79
CA GLU A 192 18.94 5.24 -11.75
C GLU A 192 18.10 6.12 -12.70
N ARG A 193 17.04 5.55 -13.31
CA ARG A 193 16.12 6.34 -14.15
C ARG A 193 15.51 7.51 -13.40
N LEU A 194 14.94 7.25 -12.22
CA LEU A 194 14.28 8.27 -11.42
C LEU A 194 15.23 9.33 -10.86
N SER A 195 16.51 8.99 -10.64
CA SER A 195 17.53 9.96 -10.24
C SER A 195 17.96 10.91 -11.37
N THR A 196 17.75 10.52 -12.63
CA THR A 196 18.23 11.27 -13.80
C THR A 196 17.28 12.40 -14.20
N SER A 197 15.97 12.20 -14.08
CA SER A 197 14.98 13.22 -14.44
C SER A 197 13.66 13.04 -13.73
N LEU A 198 13.07 14.15 -13.29
CA LEU A 198 11.72 14.16 -12.73
C LEU A 198 10.65 13.77 -13.75
N ILE A 199 10.87 14.01 -15.06
CA ILE A 199 9.87 13.63 -16.07
C ILE A 199 9.72 12.10 -16.19
N GLU A 200 10.74 11.34 -15.77
CA GLU A 200 10.69 9.89 -15.82
C GLU A 200 9.59 9.33 -14.92
N ILE A 201 9.28 9.97 -13.79
CA ILE A 201 8.19 9.47 -12.94
C ILE A 201 6.85 9.49 -13.69
N GLU A 202 6.57 10.55 -14.43
CA GLU A 202 5.32 10.67 -15.19
C GLU A 202 5.24 9.63 -16.29
N ILE A 203 6.34 9.44 -17.04
CA ILE A 203 6.44 8.41 -18.09
C ILE A 203 6.20 7.02 -17.49
N ILE A 204 6.87 6.72 -16.38
CA ILE A 204 6.77 5.43 -15.69
C ILE A 204 5.33 5.19 -15.19
N LEU A 205 4.69 6.21 -14.61
CA LEU A 205 3.30 6.10 -14.15
C LEU A 205 2.32 5.90 -15.31
N ILE A 206 2.54 6.55 -16.46
CA ILE A 206 1.72 6.39 -17.67
C ILE A 206 1.90 4.99 -18.28
N ASP A 207 3.15 4.51 -18.39
CA ASP A 207 3.45 3.16 -18.86
C ASP A 207 2.79 2.11 -17.96
N GLN A 208 2.93 2.28 -16.64
CA GLN A 208 2.32 1.40 -15.67
C GLN A 208 0.79 1.40 -15.74
N ALA A 209 0.16 2.58 -15.86
CA ALA A 209 -1.28 2.70 -16.03
C ALA A 209 -1.76 2.03 -17.33
N THR A 210 -0.99 2.20 -18.42
CA THR A 210 -1.26 1.56 -19.72
C THR A 210 -1.20 0.04 -19.61
N LYS A 211 -0.15 -0.49 -18.96
CA LYS A 211 0.01 -1.93 -18.69
C LYS A 211 -1.15 -2.47 -17.87
N ILE A 212 -1.50 -1.80 -16.77
CA ILE A 212 -2.63 -2.18 -15.91
C ILE A 212 -3.95 -2.14 -16.69
N GLY A 213 -4.21 -1.12 -17.50
CA GLY A 213 -5.44 -1.01 -18.28
C GLY A 213 -5.57 -2.03 -19.41
N ARG A 214 -4.45 -2.55 -19.93
CA ARG A 214 -4.46 -3.70 -20.88
C ARG A 214 -4.66 -5.02 -20.13
N LEU A 215 -3.97 -5.19 -19.01
CA LEU A 215 -4.10 -6.35 -18.14
C LEU A 215 -5.54 -6.50 -17.62
N SER A 216 -6.16 -5.43 -17.14
CA SER A 216 -7.52 -5.46 -16.60
C SER A 216 -8.53 -6.00 -17.60
N ARG A 217 -8.45 -5.56 -18.87
CA ARG A 217 -9.27 -6.07 -19.98
C ARG A 217 -9.07 -7.57 -20.25
N ARG A 218 -7.86 -8.08 -20.06
CA ARG A 218 -7.58 -9.52 -20.17
C ARG A 218 -8.13 -10.29 -18.98
N LEU A 219 -7.99 -9.74 -17.77
CA LEU A 219 -8.46 -10.39 -16.55
C LEU A 219 -9.98 -10.51 -16.50
N THR A 220 -10.74 -9.55 -17.05
CA THR A 220 -12.21 -9.64 -17.17
C THR A 220 -12.70 -10.79 -18.05
N GLN A 221 -11.81 -11.44 -18.82
CA GLN A 221 -12.15 -12.61 -19.63
C GLN A 221 -11.99 -13.93 -18.85
N LEU A 222 -11.50 -13.87 -17.61
CA LEU A 222 -11.34 -15.07 -16.78
C LEU A 222 -12.67 -15.44 -16.11
N PRO A 223 -13.01 -16.74 -16.04
CA PRO A 223 -14.34 -17.22 -15.64
C PRO A 223 -14.76 -16.95 -14.19
N ASN A 224 -13.87 -16.45 -13.33
CA ASN A 224 -14.16 -16.16 -11.91
C ASN A 224 -13.89 -14.68 -11.56
N VAL A 225 -13.67 -13.82 -12.54
CA VAL A 225 -13.40 -12.39 -12.34
C VAL A 225 -14.66 -11.60 -12.69
N GLU A 226 -15.31 -11.04 -11.69
CA GLU A 226 -16.48 -10.17 -11.87
C GLU A 226 -16.05 -8.85 -12.52
N ARG A 227 -14.98 -8.25 -11.98
CA ARG A 227 -14.46 -6.96 -12.43
C ARG A 227 -12.96 -6.94 -12.29
N ALA A 228 -12.28 -6.38 -13.27
CA ALA A 228 -10.90 -5.94 -13.14
C ALA A 228 -10.77 -4.55 -13.75
N TYR A 229 -10.16 -3.61 -13.04
CA TYR A 229 -10.08 -2.23 -13.48
C TYR A 229 -8.81 -1.53 -12.97
N LEU A 230 -8.37 -0.55 -13.78
CA LEU A 230 -7.41 0.47 -13.38
C LEU A 230 -8.11 1.42 -12.42
N ASN A 231 -7.47 1.73 -11.29
CA ASN A 231 -7.88 2.81 -10.42
C ASN A 231 -6.68 3.62 -9.94
N TRP A 232 -6.92 4.88 -9.61
CA TRP A 232 -5.90 5.80 -9.13
C TRP A 232 -6.00 5.98 -7.62
N PHE A 233 -4.84 6.16 -7.01
CA PHE A 233 -4.73 6.37 -5.57
C PHE A 233 -3.84 7.56 -5.29
N ASP A 234 -4.24 8.46 -4.41
CA ASP A 234 -3.30 9.35 -3.74
C ASP A 234 -2.63 8.57 -2.60
N VAL A 235 -1.29 8.57 -2.55
CA VAL A 235 -0.55 7.66 -1.66
C VAL A 235 0.55 8.36 -0.88
N ILE A 236 0.55 8.24 0.44
CA ILE A 236 1.68 8.61 1.28
C ILE A 236 2.46 7.38 1.70
N VAL A 237 3.78 7.43 1.55
CA VAL A 237 4.70 6.33 1.87
C VAL A 237 5.67 6.79 2.96
N GLY A 238 5.65 6.11 4.11
CA GLY A 238 6.63 6.23 5.19
C GLY A 238 7.56 5.01 5.24
N GLY A 239 8.79 5.19 5.70
CA GLY A 239 9.77 4.11 5.82
C GLY A 239 10.70 4.35 6.99
N GLN A 240 11.46 3.33 7.38
CA GLN A 240 12.26 3.36 8.60
C GLN A 240 13.20 4.58 8.66
N GLU A 241 13.64 5.09 7.51
CA GLU A 241 14.55 6.22 7.41
C GLU A 241 13.87 7.57 7.62
N ASN A 242 12.54 7.66 7.49
CA ASN A 242 11.82 8.95 7.52
C ASN A 242 10.48 8.96 8.26
N TYR A 243 10.12 7.89 8.99
CA TYR A 243 8.90 7.90 9.80
C TYR A 243 8.85 9.08 10.75
N GLY A 244 9.92 9.34 11.52
CA GLY A 244 9.97 10.45 12.47
C GLY A 244 9.61 11.80 11.84
N THR A 245 10.27 12.16 10.74
CA THR A 245 9.99 13.40 9.99
C THR A 245 8.55 13.46 9.48
N LEU A 246 8.03 12.37 8.91
CA LEU A 246 6.65 12.32 8.42
C LEU A 246 5.63 12.44 9.56
N ILE A 247 5.86 11.76 10.68
CA ILE A 247 5.02 11.80 11.87
C ILE A 247 4.96 13.22 12.42
N GLU A 248 6.09 13.93 12.50
CA GLU A 248 6.14 15.32 12.94
C GLU A 248 5.35 16.26 12.02
N ARG A 249 5.52 16.12 10.69
CA ARG A 249 4.76 16.91 9.69
C ARG A 249 3.26 16.66 9.81
N LEU A 250 2.85 15.40 9.92
CA LEU A 250 1.44 15.00 10.05
C LEU A 250 0.83 15.47 11.37
N HIS A 251 1.58 15.39 12.47
CA HIS A 251 1.14 15.89 13.78
C HIS A 251 0.91 17.41 13.76
N ALA A 252 1.81 18.16 13.14
CA ALA A 252 1.67 19.61 12.99
C ALA A 252 0.41 19.99 12.21
N GLN A 253 0.10 19.29 11.11
CA GLN A 253 -1.14 19.51 10.36
C GLN A 253 -2.38 19.03 11.10
N GLY A 254 -2.32 17.85 11.73
CA GLY A 254 -3.45 17.28 12.46
C GLY A 254 -3.91 18.16 13.62
N SER A 255 -2.98 18.93 14.20
CA SER A 255 -3.24 19.92 15.26
C SER A 255 -3.90 21.21 14.74
N LEU A 256 -3.76 21.51 13.44
CA LEU A 256 -4.39 22.66 12.78
C LEU A 256 -5.79 22.33 12.24
N ALA A 257 -6.11 21.05 12.08
CA ALA A 257 -7.40 20.60 11.58
C ALA A 257 -8.55 21.04 12.51
N SER A 258 -9.41 21.92 12.00
CA SER A 258 -10.62 22.42 12.66
C SER A 258 -11.84 22.02 11.85
N PRO A 259 -13.02 21.76 12.46
CA PRO A 259 -14.27 21.51 11.74
C PRO A 259 -14.66 22.62 10.76
N ALA A 260 -14.06 23.82 10.88
CA ALA A 260 -14.27 24.96 10.01
C ALA A 260 -13.36 25.02 8.77
N LEU A 261 -12.37 24.11 8.65
CA LEU A 261 -11.46 24.06 7.50
C LEU A 261 -12.03 23.21 6.36
N PRO A 262 -11.62 23.45 5.10
CA PRO A 262 -12.02 22.63 3.96
C PRO A 262 -11.66 21.15 4.17
N SER A 263 -12.38 20.28 3.47
CA SER A 263 -12.35 18.83 3.64
C SER A 263 -10.94 18.21 3.58
N MET A 264 -10.35 17.89 4.74
CA MET A 264 -9.09 17.14 4.83
C MET A 264 -9.24 15.68 4.36
N ALA A 265 -10.46 15.20 4.14
CA ALA A 265 -10.73 13.90 3.53
C ALA A 265 -10.39 13.82 2.03
N ARG A 266 -10.20 14.96 1.36
CA ARG A 266 -9.90 15.04 -0.08
C ARG A 266 -8.63 15.82 -0.39
N THR A 267 -8.03 16.46 0.61
CA THR A 267 -6.70 17.07 0.45
C THR A 267 -5.69 16.02 -0.02
N PRO A 268 -4.88 16.30 -1.05
CA PRO A 268 -3.79 15.44 -1.45
C PRO A 268 -2.79 15.22 -0.31
N PHE A 269 -2.25 14.00 -0.17
CA PHE A 269 -1.28 13.71 0.88
C PHE A 269 0.01 14.53 0.74
N SER A 270 0.44 14.82 -0.48
CA SER A 270 1.57 15.71 -0.79
C SER A 270 1.38 17.08 -0.12
N GLU A 271 0.21 17.68 -0.30
CA GLU A 271 -0.16 18.96 0.33
C GLU A 271 -0.16 18.88 1.86
N MET A 272 -0.64 17.76 2.45
CA MET A 272 -0.63 17.58 3.92
C MET A 272 0.79 17.58 4.49
N ILE A 273 1.79 17.07 3.78
CA ILE A 273 3.17 17.10 4.28
C ILE A 273 3.97 18.31 3.77
N GLY A 274 3.30 19.27 3.12
CA GLY A 274 3.90 20.50 2.62
C GLY A 274 4.87 20.26 1.45
N LEU A 275 4.67 19.19 0.68
CA LEU A 275 5.52 18.80 -0.44
C LEU A 275 4.73 18.71 -1.74
N THR A 276 5.44 18.75 -2.87
CA THR A 276 4.91 18.28 -4.16
C THR A 276 5.19 16.78 -4.30
N SER A 277 4.46 16.08 -5.16
CA SER A 277 4.71 14.67 -5.50
C SER A 277 6.17 14.40 -5.92
N SER A 278 6.72 15.29 -6.76
CA SER A 278 8.14 15.20 -7.16
C SER A 278 9.09 15.37 -5.96
N ALA A 279 8.77 16.26 -5.01
CA ALA A 279 9.57 16.43 -3.81
C ALA A 279 9.48 15.23 -2.87
N VAL A 280 8.32 14.57 -2.76
CA VAL A 280 8.18 13.31 -2.00
C VAL A 280 9.12 12.24 -2.56
N LEU A 281 9.13 12.06 -3.88
CA LEU A 281 10.02 11.10 -4.53
C LEU A 281 11.50 11.47 -4.39
N GLN A 282 11.84 12.75 -4.53
CA GLN A 282 13.22 13.23 -4.38
C GLN A 282 13.75 13.03 -2.96
N GLU A 283 12.96 13.36 -1.94
CA GLU A 283 13.33 13.08 -0.54
C GLU A 283 13.64 11.59 -0.37
N ARG A 284 12.82 10.71 -0.95
CA ARG A 284 13.06 9.26 -0.90
C ARG A 284 14.31 8.82 -1.64
N LEU A 285 14.55 9.32 -2.84
CA LEU A 285 15.74 8.98 -3.60
C LEU A 285 17.02 9.43 -2.88
N ALA A 286 17.02 10.61 -2.26
CA ALA A 286 18.14 11.10 -1.48
C ALA A 286 18.44 10.18 -0.29
N ILE A 287 17.41 9.83 0.48
CA ILE A 287 17.51 8.95 1.65
C ILE A 287 18.02 7.54 1.27
N VAL A 288 17.51 6.97 0.18
CA VAL A 288 17.93 5.64 -0.30
C VAL A 288 19.36 5.67 -0.86
N SER A 289 19.79 6.79 -1.43
CA SER A 289 21.17 6.98 -1.91
C SER A 289 22.16 7.05 -0.75
N ASP A 290 21.79 7.70 0.36
CA ASP A 290 22.63 7.84 1.55
C ASP A 290 22.74 6.53 2.37
N THR A 291 21.79 5.61 2.20
CA THR A 291 21.74 4.31 2.91
C THR A 291 22.28 3.13 2.09
N ALA A 292 22.69 3.36 0.83
CA ALA A 292 23.24 2.32 -0.04
C ALA A 292 24.74 2.11 0.17
N ALA A 293 25.16 1.05 0.88
CA ALA A 293 26.43 0.32 0.68
C ALA A 293 26.42 -1.04 1.42
N PRO A 294 27.15 -2.10 0.98
CA PRO A 294 28.01 -2.24 -0.20
C PRO A 294 27.47 -3.25 -1.24
N ASP A 295 28.14 -3.31 -2.40
CA ASP A 295 28.00 -4.36 -3.42
C ASP A 295 27.85 -5.76 -2.81
N MET A 296 26.80 -6.46 -3.21
CA MET A 296 26.69 -7.90 -3.09
C MET A 296 27.08 -8.51 -4.44
N SER A 297 28.39 -8.50 -4.72
CA SER A 297 29.02 -9.35 -5.74
C SER A 297 29.04 -10.80 -5.30
#